data_AF-A0A7S1G239-F1
#
_entry.id   AF-A0A7S1G239-F1
#
_cell.length_a   1.000
_cell.length_b   1.000
_cell.length_c   1.000
_cell.angle_alpha   90.00
_cell.angle_beta   90.00
_cell.angle_gamma   90.00
#
_symmetry.space_group_name_H-M   'P 1'
#
loop_
_entity.id
_entity.type
_entity.pdbx_description
1 polymer ?
#
loop_
_entity_poly.entity_id
_entity_poly.type
_entity_poly.pdbx_seq_one_letter_code
_entity_poly.pdbx_strand_id
1 'polypeptide(L)'
;MRFITFLHFTAFFHRTRTYGSCSNVSMFQTRFLAFPYFSTPVFFFFQSCLENHSLKAAVSSYLGQYSDTAAVQEFEPISSWQTCKVTNTESVFDNSYVFSENFNEDIGAWDVSRVTKMKWMFFRANSFNSDISAWDVSSVQDTEGAFSYTMKFNADISQWDVSSLTNMFGMFARGSFNCDISGWDVGKVQDMGSAFMQNNAFNYDLSPWDISSVTTMSGMFIRASRFNQSLCWNIGGKNTHFMFKGSEGRIERLLC
;
A
#
# COMPACT_ATOMS: atom_id res chain seq x y z
N MET A 1 -19.84 -18.09 35.48
CA MET A 1 -18.59 -17.51 36.02
C MET A 1 -17.47 -18.54 35.87
N ARG A 2 -16.68 -18.45 34.80
CA ARG A 2 -15.47 -19.27 34.64
C ARG A 2 -14.27 -18.37 34.86
N PHE A 3 -13.52 -18.67 35.92
CA PHE A 3 -12.22 -18.09 36.20
C PHE A 3 -11.24 -18.52 35.11
N ILE A 4 -10.60 -17.55 34.45
CA ILE A 4 -9.41 -17.77 33.62
C ILE A 4 -8.22 -17.68 34.57
N THR A 5 -7.66 -18.83 34.92
CA THR A 5 -6.40 -18.91 35.66
C THR A 5 -5.26 -18.72 34.67
N PHE A 6 -4.50 -17.62 34.80
CA PHE A 6 -3.24 -17.44 34.09
C PHE A 6 -2.22 -18.45 34.63
N LEU A 7 -1.97 -19.51 33.87
CA LEU A 7 -0.82 -20.38 34.08
C LEU A 7 0.39 -19.76 33.37
N HIS A 8 1.38 -19.36 34.16
CA HIS A 8 2.70 -18.95 33.71
C HIS A 8 3.38 -20.15 33.03
N PHE A 9 3.43 -20.16 31.70
CA PHE A 9 4.22 -21.14 30.96
C PHE A 9 5.60 -20.53 30.66
N THR A 10 6.63 -21.04 31.34
CA THR A 10 8.02 -20.88 30.91
C THR A 10 8.20 -21.60 29.57
N ALA A 11 8.34 -20.83 28.49
CA ALA A 11 8.64 -21.36 27.17
C ALA A 11 10.04 -22.00 27.18
N PHE A 12 10.11 -23.31 26.86
CA PHE A 12 11.36 -24.00 26.59
C PHE A 12 11.73 -23.76 25.11
N PHE A 13 12.77 -22.99 24.85
CA PHE A 13 13.28 -22.76 23.51
C PHE A 13 14.04 -24.00 23.02
N HIS A 14 13.49 -24.71 22.03
CA HIS A 14 14.27 -25.67 21.25
C HIS A 14 14.66 -25.06 19.90
N ARG A 15 15.96 -24.85 19.73
CA ARG A 15 16.58 -24.22 18.57
C ARG A 15 16.71 -25.25 17.45
N THR A 16 15.70 -25.39 16.60
CA THR A 16 15.84 -26.19 15.37
C THR A 16 16.01 -25.26 14.18
N ARG A 17 17.25 -25.14 13.68
CA ARG A 17 17.55 -24.59 12.35
C ARG A 17 17.00 -25.55 11.31
N THR A 18 15.97 -25.17 10.57
CA THR A 18 15.64 -25.84 9.32
C THR A 18 16.37 -25.11 8.19
N TYR A 19 17.36 -25.78 7.60
CA TYR A 19 17.95 -25.35 6.34
C TYR A 19 17.04 -25.85 5.22
N GLY A 20 16.12 -25.00 4.77
CA GLY A 20 15.34 -25.16 3.54
C GLY A 20 15.77 -24.06 2.56
N SER A 21 16.12 -24.44 1.34
CA SER A 21 16.76 -23.59 0.34
C SER A 21 15.98 -22.31 -0.02
N CYS A 22 16.74 -21.20 -0.10
CA CYS A 22 16.37 -19.87 -0.62
C CYS A 22 15.50 -18.97 0.26
N SER A 23 15.99 -18.63 1.45
CA SER A 23 16.09 -17.24 1.94
C SER A 23 16.76 -17.22 3.32
N ASN A 24 17.66 -16.28 3.56
CA ASN A 24 18.31 -16.08 4.88
C ASN A 24 17.33 -15.45 5.89
N VAL A 25 16.13 -16.02 6.04
CA VAL A 25 15.17 -15.63 7.07
C VAL A 25 15.16 -16.75 8.10
N SER A 26 15.58 -16.43 9.33
CA SER A 26 15.37 -17.33 10.46
C SER A 26 13.89 -17.38 10.79
N MET A 27 13.17 -18.28 10.13
CA MET A 27 11.78 -18.61 10.46
C MET A 27 11.82 -19.58 11.64
N PHE A 28 11.24 -19.18 12.78
CA PHE A 28 11.26 -19.99 13.99
C PHE A 28 10.01 -20.85 14.08
N GLN A 29 10.20 -22.16 14.27
CA GLN A 29 9.12 -23.10 14.55
C GLN A 29 8.92 -23.19 16.06
N THR A 30 7.73 -22.81 16.56
CA THR A 30 7.37 -23.05 17.97
C THR A 30 6.44 -24.25 18.04
N ARG A 31 6.94 -25.39 18.56
CA ARG A 31 6.10 -26.57 18.87
C ARG A 31 5.53 -26.44 20.28
N PHE A 32 4.22 -26.26 20.41
CA PHE A 32 3.54 -26.43 21.70
C PHE A 32 3.38 -27.93 21.98
N LEU A 33 3.94 -28.43 23.09
CA LEU A 33 3.72 -29.81 23.52
C LEU A 33 2.39 -29.90 24.29
N ALA A 34 1.37 -30.53 23.70
CA ALA A 34 0.23 -31.06 24.47
C ALA A 34 -0.49 -32.22 23.75
N PHE A 35 -0.47 -33.39 24.41
CA PHE A 35 -1.26 -34.62 24.22
C PHE A 35 -1.23 -35.37 22.87
N PRO A 36 -1.33 -36.72 22.85
CA PRO A 36 -0.87 -37.56 21.73
C PRO A 36 -1.82 -37.64 20.52
N TYR A 37 -2.82 -36.78 20.37
CA TYR A 37 -3.89 -37.00 19.36
C TYR A 37 -4.39 -35.78 18.60
N PHE A 38 -3.71 -34.62 18.66
CA PHE A 38 -4.03 -33.50 17.77
C PHE A 38 -2.78 -33.00 17.05
N SER A 39 -2.86 -32.94 15.71
CA SER A 39 -1.92 -32.20 14.87
C SER A 39 -1.92 -30.74 15.34
N THR A 40 -0.87 -30.30 16.02
CA THR A 40 -0.72 -28.89 16.38
C THR A 40 -0.49 -28.06 15.12
N PRO A 41 -1.25 -26.99 14.86
CA PRO A 41 -0.89 -26.05 13.81
C PRO A 41 0.51 -25.51 14.07
N VAL A 42 1.36 -25.59 13.05
CA VAL A 42 2.68 -24.96 13.07
C VAL A 42 2.43 -23.49 12.79
N PHE A 43 2.72 -22.58 13.72
CA PHE A 43 2.64 -21.15 13.41
C PHE A 43 4.03 -20.64 13.03
N PHE A 44 4.13 -19.98 11.89
CA PHE A 44 5.29 -19.21 11.47
C PHE A 44 5.21 -17.82 12.09
N PHE A 45 6.24 -17.50 12.86
CA PHE A 45 6.40 -16.20 13.53
C PHE A 45 7.57 -15.44 12.93
N PHE A 46 7.39 -14.15 12.68
CA PHE A 46 8.50 -13.26 12.36
C PHE A 46 9.04 -12.61 13.64
N GLN A 47 10.03 -13.27 14.26
CA GLN A 47 10.69 -12.75 15.47
C GLN A 47 11.70 -11.62 15.20
N SER A 48 11.82 -11.20 13.95
CA SER A 48 12.71 -10.13 13.49
C SER A 48 12.07 -9.38 12.34
N CYS A 49 12.44 -8.10 12.17
CA CYS A 49 12.02 -7.30 11.04
C CYS A 49 12.26 -8.02 9.70
N LEU A 50 11.20 -8.12 8.90
CA LEU A 50 11.22 -8.55 7.51
C LEU A 50 12.04 -7.58 6.66
N GLU A 51 12.77 -8.14 5.70
CA GLU A 51 13.42 -7.39 4.63
C GLU A 51 12.57 -7.50 3.35
N ASN A 52 12.86 -6.68 2.33
CA ASN A 52 12.05 -6.59 1.10
C ASN A 52 11.71 -7.95 0.47
N HIS A 53 12.72 -8.80 0.28
CA HIS A 53 12.54 -10.13 -0.30
C HIS A 53 11.66 -11.01 0.59
N SER A 54 11.91 -10.97 1.91
CA SER A 54 11.20 -11.78 2.90
C SER A 54 9.73 -11.39 2.98
N LEU A 55 9.42 -10.09 2.95
CA LEU A 55 8.04 -9.59 2.92
C LEU A 55 7.32 -10.10 1.67
N LYS A 56 7.91 -9.92 0.49
CA LYS A 56 7.28 -10.33 -0.77
C LYS A 56 7.04 -11.85 -0.84
N ALA A 57 7.99 -12.65 -0.35
CA ALA A 57 7.83 -14.09 -0.24
C ALA A 57 6.73 -14.47 0.77
N ALA A 58 6.70 -13.83 1.95
CA ALA A 58 5.68 -14.09 2.97
C ALA A 58 4.27 -13.75 2.45
N VAL A 59 4.08 -12.58 1.83
CA VAL A 59 2.80 -12.20 1.21
C VAL A 59 2.42 -13.15 0.08
N SER A 60 3.37 -13.56 -0.76
CA SER A 60 3.13 -14.57 -1.79
C SER A 60 2.57 -15.86 -1.22
N SER A 61 3.17 -16.36 -0.14
CA SER A 61 2.71 -17.59 0.53
C SER A 61 1.36 -17.37 1.20
N TYR A 62 1.17 -16.25 1.90
CA TYR A 62 -0.08 -15.91 2.58
C TYR A 62 -1.26 -15.82 1.59
N LEU A 63 -1.08 -15.12 0.46
CA LEU A 63 -2.12 -15.01 -0.56
C LEU A 63 -2.30 -16.28 -1.39
N GLY A 64 -1.23 -17.05 -1.62
CA GLY A 64 -1.27 -18.31 -2.35
C GLY A 64 -2.02 -19.43 -1.63
N GLN A 65 -2.18 -19.36 -0.30
CA GLN A 65 -2.91 -20.36 0.49
C GLN A 65 -4.41 -20.43 0.20
N TYR A 66 -4.99 -19.44 -0.46
CA TYR A 66 -6.40 -19.46 -0.85
C TYR A 66 -6.73 -20.45 -2.00
N SER A 67 -5.75 -21.23 -2.52
CA SER A 67 -5.99 -22.26 -3.54
C SER A 67 -6.21 -23.68 -3.00
N ASP A 68 -5.97 -23.97 -1.72
CA ASP A 68 -6.21 -25.29 -1.13
C ASP A 68 -6.73 -25.16 0.31
N THR A 69 -8.01 -25.48 0.52
CA THR A 69 -8.77 -25.27 1.78
C THR A 69 -8.33 -26.13 2.96
N ALA A 70 -7.12 -26.71 2.94
CA ALA A 70 -6.56 -27.54 4.00
C ALA A 70 -5.35 -26.91 4.75
N ALA A 71 -4.92 -25.69 4.42
CA ALA A 71 -3.73 -25.07 5.01
C ALA A 71 -3.97 -23.68 5.66
N VAL A 72 -5.16 -23.41 6.19
CA VAL A 72 -5.52 -22.14 6.86
C VAL A 72 -4.89 -22.02 8.28
N GLN A 73 -3.69 -22.56 8.49
CA GLN A 73 -3.17 -22.75 9.85
C GLN A 73 -1.64 -22.67 9.96
N GLU A 74 -0.98 -21.79 9.20
CA GLU A 74 0.48 -21.62 9.31
C GLU A 74 1.01 -20.20 9.54
N PHE A 75 0.27 -19.13 9.28
CA PHE A 75 0.77 -17.76 9.51
C PHE A 75 0.01 -17.04 10.62
N GLU A 76 0.74 -16.24 11.40
CA GLU A 76 0.14 -15.20 12.24
C GLU A 76 -0.60 -14.17 11.37
N PRO A 77 -1.62 -13.46 11.92
CA PRO A 77 -2.33 -12.42 11.18
C PRO A 77 -1.36 -11.44 10.54
N ILE A 78 -1.62 -11.05 9.29
CA ILE A 78 -0.71 -10.18 8.53
C ILE A 78 -0.45 -8.83 9.23
N SER A 79 -1.38 -8.36 10.06
CA SER A 79 -1.23 -7.17 10.92
C SER A 79 -0.10 -7.27 11.94
N SER A 80 0.33 -8.48 12.32
CA SER A 80 1.38 -8.70 13.33
C SER A 80 2.81 -8.71 12.76
N TRP A 81 2.95 -8.71 11.43
CA TRP A 81 4.24 -8.86 10.77
C TRP A 81 5.14 -7.64 11.02
N GLN A 82 6.37 -7.91 11.44
CA GLN A 82 7.36 -6.87 11.73
C GLN A 82 8.00 -6.37 10.43
N THR A 83 7.65 -5.19 9.91
CA THR A 83 8.16 -4.65 8.62
C THR A 83 9.28 -3.61 8.75
N CYS A 84 9.84 -3.41 9.95
CA CYS A 84 10.81 -2.36 10.31
C CYS A 84 12.18 -2.33 9.55
N LYS A 85 12.42 -3.26 8.62
CA LYS A 85 13.59 -3.23 7.71
C LYS A 85 13.19 -3.13 6.23
N VAL A 86 11.91 -3.07 5.94
CA VAL A 86 11.39 -2.97 4.58
C VAL A 86 11.63 -1.56 4.07
N THR A 87 12.25 -1.46 2.90
CA THR A 87 12.53 -0.21 2.18
C THR A 87 11.83 -0.17 0.82
N ASN A 88 11.33 -1.31 0.34
CA ASN A 88 10.64 -1.45 -0.94
C ASN A 88 9.43 -2.39 -0.78
N THR A 89 8.23 -1.85 -0.97
CA THR A 89 6.96 -2.60 -0.97
C THR A 89 6.38 -2.78 -2.38
N GLU A 90 7.23 -2.64 -3.40
CA GLU A 90 6.83 -2.74 -4.80
C GLU A 90 6.15 -4.06 -5.14
N SER A 91 4.93 -3.96 -5.66
CA SER A 91 4.11 -5.10 -6.09
C SER A 91 4.02 -6.19 -5.03
N VAL A 92 4.00 -5.85 -3.73
CA VAL A 92 3.97 -6.84 -2.64
C VAL A 92 2.66 -7.66 -2.68
N PHE A 93 1.54 -7.03 -3.05
CA PHE A 93 0.24 -7.72 -3.17
C PHE A 93 -0.12 -8.12 -4.63
N ASP A 94 0.76 -7.84 -5.59
CA ASP A 94 0.55 -8.14 -7.03
C ASP A 94 1.15 -9.51 -7.39
N ASN A 95 0.53 -10.59 -6.88
CA ASN A 95 1.02 -11.96 -7.04
C ASN A 95 0.10 -12.84 -7.90
N SER A 96 -1.21 -12.60 -7.85
CA SER A 96 -2.19 -13.26 -8.73
C SER A 96 -3.40 -12.36 -8.94
N TYR A 97 -4.02 -12.46 -10.12
CA TYR A 97 -5.19 -11.66 -10.48
C TYR A 97 -6.35 -11.83 -9.49
N VAL A 98 -6.61 -13.05 -9.00
CA VAL A 98 -7.79 -13.33 -8.16
C VAL A 98 -7.57 -12.95 -6.69
N PHE A 99 -6.36 -13.13 -6.16
CA PHE A 99 -6.08 -12.85 -4.75
C PHE A 99 -5.85 -11.36 -4.48
N SER A 100 -5.20 -10.66 -5.42
CA SER A 100 -5.06 -9.21 -5.34
C SER A 100 -6.42 -8.52 -5.27
N GLU A 101 -7.38 -8.89 -6.14
CA GLU A 101 -8.71 -8.26 -6.19
C GLU A 101 -9.49 -8.28 -4.87
N ASN A 102 -9.28 -9.30 -4.03
CA ASN A 102 -10.01 -9.47 -2.77
C ASN A 102 -9.23 -9.04 -1.52
N PHE A 103 -7.96 -8.64 -1.67
CA PHE A 103 -7.14 -8.24 -0.55
C PHE A 103 -7.72 -7.01 0.18
N ASN A 104 -8.02 -7.15 1.47
CA ASN A 104 -8.48 -6.08 2.35
C ASN A 104 -8.19 -6.39 3.83
N GLU A 105 -7.02 -6.99 4.09
CA GLU A 105 -6.61 -7.33 5.45
C GLU A 105 -6.04 -6.12 6.18
N ASP A 106 -6.16 -6.12 7.51
CA ASP A 106 -5.58 -5.08 8.35
C ASP A 106 -4.04 -5.14 8.30
N ILE A 107 -3.45 -4.05 7.82
CA ILE A 107 -2.01 -3.81 7.75
C ILE A 107 -1.65 -2.43 8.35
N GLY A 108 -2.57 -1.83 9.11
CA GLY A 108 -2.36 -0.50 9.70
C GLY A 108 -1.18 -0.46 10.67
N ALA A 109 -0.84 -1.61 11.27
CA ALA A 109 0.29 -1.77 12.19
C ALA A 109 1.65 -2.00 11.50
N TRP A 110 1.71 -2.09 10.17
CA TRP A 110 2.99 -2.20 9.47
C TRP A 110 3.83 -0.93 9.65
N ASP A 111 5.09 -1.11 10.05
CA ASP A 111 6.09 -0.05 10.03
C ASP A 111 6.56 0.17 8.59
N VAL A 112 6.16 1.31 8.02
CA VAL A 112 6.57 1.76 6.67
C VAL A 112 7.51 2.97 6.69
N SER A 113 8.00 3.38 7.86
CA SER A 113 8.84 4.58 8.05
C SER A 113 10.13 4.59 7.24
N ARG A 114 10.60 3.41 6.82
CA ARG A 114 11.83 3.23 6.01
C ARG A 114 11.53 2.93 4.55
N VAL A 115 10.26 2.79 4.16
CA VAL A 115 9.86 2.51 2.79
C VAL A 115 10.14 3.73 1.93
N THR A 116 10.86 3.51 0.83
CA THR A 116 11.18 4.54 -0.16
C THR A 116 10.45 4.32 -1.47
N LYS A 117 9.99 3.08 -1.72
CA LYS A 117 9.31 2.66 -2.95
C LYS A 117 8.02 1.91 -2.61
N MET A 118 6.89 2.43 -3.08
CA MET A 118 5.55 1.85 -2.94
C MET A 118 4.89 1.57 -4.31
N LYS A 119 5.71 1.41 -5.36
CA LYS A 119 5.24 1.16 -6.72
C LYS A 119 4.26 -0.01 -6.78
N TRP A 120 3.10 0.19 -7.37
CA TRP A 120 2.13 -0.87 -7.65
C TRP A 120 1.75 -1.70 -6.40
N MET A 121 1.96 -1.18 -5.17
CA MET A 121 1.83 -1.96 -3.94
C MET A 121 0.44 -2.60 -3.82
N PHE A 122 -0.61 -1.85 -4.12
CA PHE A 122 -2.02 -2.30 -4.14
C PHE A 122 -2.60 -2.33 -5.56
N PHE A 123 -1.76 -2.48 -6.58
CA PHE A 123 -2.25 -2.52 -7.96
C PHE A 123 -3.32 -3.60 -8.12
N ARG A 124 -4.51 -3.19 -8.61
CA ARG A 124 -5.70 -4.06 -8.78
C ARG A 124 -6.22 -4.71 -7.50
N ALA A 125 -5.85 -4.21 -6.33
CA ALA A 125 -6.48 -4.62 -5.09
C ALA A 125 -7.88 -4.01 -4.97
N ASN A 126 -8.82 -4.49 -5.79
CA ASN A 126 -10.15 -3.90 -5.99
C ASN A 126 -10.89 -3.69 -4.67
N SER A 127 -10.75 -4.63 -3.72
CA SER A 127 -11.43 -4.59 -2.43
C SER A 127 -10.69 -3.84 -1.32
N PHE A 128 -9.44 -3.44 -1.54
CA PHE A 128 -8.62 -2.82 -0.51
C PHE A 128 -9.18 -1.46 -0.07
N ASN A 129 -9.43 -1.33 1.22
CA ASN A 129 -9.89 -0.11 1.89
C ASN A 129 -9.57 -0.15 3.41
N SER A 130 -8.46 -0.79 3.77
CA SER A 130 -8.03 -0.86 5.17
C SER A 130 -7.46 0.47 5.64
N ASP A 131 -7.55 0.74 6.94
CA ASP A 131 -7.03 1.98 7.53
C ASP A 131 -5.49 1.97 7.53
N ILE A 132 -4.91 2.90 6.79
CA ILE A 132 -3.47 3.15 6.67
C ILE A 132 -3.14 4.62 7.00
N SER A 133 -4.06 5.32 7.68
CA SER A 133 -3.89 6.73 8.06
C SER A 133 -2.68 6.97 8.96
N ALA A 134 -2.32 5.97 9.78
CA ALA A 134 -1.21 6.02 10.74
C ALA A 134 0.16 5.70 10.13
N TRP A 135 0.24 5.38 8.84
CA TRP A 135 1.50 5.07 8.17
C TRP A 135 2.41 6.31 8.07
N ASP A 136 3.66 6.17 8.52
CA ASP A 136 4.71 7.15 8.28
C ASP A 136 5.28 6.98 6.86
N VAL A 137 4.76 7.77 5.92
CA VAL A 137 5.21 7.76 4.51
C VAL A 137 6.23 8.85 4.19
N SER A 138 6.80 9.52 5.19
CA SER A 138 7.72 10.66 5.02
C SER A 138 9.02 10.32 4.26
N SER A 139 9.40 9.04 4.24
CA SER A 139 10.56 8.53 3.47
C SER A 139 10.22 8.07 2.05
N VAL A 140 8.93 7.95 1.71
CA VAL A 140 8.49 7.43 0.41
C VAL A 140 8.83 8.45 -0.67
N GLN A 141 9.41 7.97 -1.78
CA GLN A 141 9.80 8.80 -2.92
C GLN A 141 9.02 8.45 -4.19
N ASP A 142 8.47 7.23 -4.24
CA ASP A 142 7.85 6.71 -5.45
C ASP A 142 6.57 5.91 -5.13
N THR A 143 5.43 6.44 -5.56
CA THR A 143 4.09 5.84 -5.42
C THR A 143 3.47 5.49 -6.77
N GLU A 144 4.30 5.24 -7.79
CA GLU A 144 3.84 4.88 -9.13
C GLU A 144 2.77 3.78 -9.08
N GLY A 145 1.54 4.12 -9.46
CA GLY A 145 0.42 3.19 -9.50
C GLY A 145 0.07 2.49 -8.18
N ALA A 146 0.49 3.02 -7.02
CA ALA A 146 0.32 2.37 -5.72
C ALA A 146 -1.13 1.95 -5.44
N PHE A 147 -2.11 2.76 -5.86
CA PHE A 147 -3.56 2.53 -5.75
C PHE A 147 -4.24 2.50 -7.13
N SER A 148 -3.50 2.10 -8.17
CA SER A 148 -4.08 2.00 -9.51
C SER A 148 -5.01 0.78 -9.59
N TYR A 149 -6.21 0.97 -10.12
CA TYR A 149 -7.30 -0.01 -10.13
C TYR A 149 -7.79 -0.45 -8.73
N THR A 150 -7.60 0.31 -7.66
CA THR A 150 -8.19 -0.01 -6.34
C THR A 150 -9.61 0.55 -6.23
N MET A 151 -10.59 -0.23 -6.69
CA MET A 151 -11.98 0.23 -6.88
C MET A 151 -12.70 0.67 -5.60
N LYS A 152 -12.34 0.14 -4.42
CA LYS A 152 -12.96 0.48 -3.13
C LYS A 152 -12.13 1.43 -2.26
N PHE A 153 -10.88 1.69 -2.61
CA PHE A 153 -9.98 2.45 -1.75
C PHE A 153 -10.43 3.91 -1.63
N ASN A 154 -10.75 4.31 -0.41
CA ASN A 154 -11.14 5.67 -0.01
C ASN A 154 -10.81 5.93 1.47
N ALA A 155 -9.77 5.29 2.00
CA ALA A 155 -9.28 5.55 3.36
C ALA A 155 -8.76 7.00 3.46
N ASP A 156 -8.85 7.59 4.66
CA ASP A 156 -8.32 8.92 4.92
C ASP A 156 -6.78 8.87 4.99
N ILE A 157 -6.15 9.51 4.00
CA ILE A 157 -4.70 9.69 3.90
C ILE A 157 -4.33 11.16 3.83
N SER A 158 -5.24 12.06 4.24
CA SER A 158 -5.02 13.51 4.23
C SER A 158 -3.85 13.95 5.10
N GLN A 159 -3.52 13.17 6.14
CA GLN A 159 -2.45 13.44 7.10
C GLN A 159 -1.09 12.82 6.73
N TRP A 160 -0.98 12.15 5.58
CA TRP A 160 0.29 11.61 5.12
C TRP A 160 1.28 12.74 4.79
N ASP A 161 2.50 12.64 5.34
CA ASP A 161 3.62 13.49 4.92
C ASP A 161 4.19 12.97 3.58
N VAL A 162 3.76 13.59 2.49
CA VAL A 162 4.19 13.26 1.13
C VAL A 162 5.32 14.16 0.60
N SER A 163 5.95 14.96 1.47
CA SER A 163 6.94 15.98 1.07
C SER A 163 8.23 15.41 0.45
N SER A 164 8.44 14.09 0.52
CA SER A 164 9.55 13.38 -0.13
C SER A 164 9.19 12.76 -1.48
N LEU A 165 7.92 12.75 -1.88
CA LEU A 165 7.49 12.16 -3.14
C LEU A 165 8.12 12.89 -4.33
N THR A 166 8.60 12.09 -5.29
CA THR A 166 9.12 12.57 -6.58
C THR A 166 8.30 12.03 -7.75
N ASN A 167 7.60 10.91 -7.56
CA ASN A 167 6.79 10.25 -8.58
C ASN A 167 5.42 9.84 -8.03
N MET A 168 4.36 10.37 -8.63
CA MET A 168 2.95 10.04 -8.36
C MET A 168 2.24 9.49 -9.60
N PHE A 169 2.99 9.04 -10.61
CA PHE A 169 2.43 8.58 -11.87
C PHE A 169 1.37 7.51 -11.64
N GLY A 170 0.16 7.74 -12.13
CA GLY A 170 -0.95 6.78 -12.05
C GLY A 170 -1.39 6.38 -10.64
N MET A 171 -0.97 7.08 -9.57
CA MET A 171 -1.16 6.65 -8.18
C MET A 171 -2.61 6.24 -7.86
N PHE A 172 -3.61 7.00 -8.32
CA PHE A 172 -5.04 6.73 -8.11
C PHE A 172 -5.80 6.47 -9.43
N ALA A 173 -5.10 6.05 -10.48
CA ALA A 173 -5.71 5.81 -11.78
C ALA A 173 -6.75 4.69 -11.70
N ARG A 174 -7.91 4.90 -12.31
CA ARG A 174 -9.00 3.91 -12.46
C ARG A 174 -9.48 3.33 -11.12
N GLY A 175 -9.34 4.06 -10.03
CA GLY A 175 -9.93 3.76 -8.72
C GLY A 175 -11.14 4.66 -8.42
N SER A 176 -11.62 4.58 -7.18
CA SER A 176 -12.72 5.43 -6.66
C SER A 176 -12.29 6.36 -5.52
N PHE A 177 -10.99 6.64 -5.42
CA PHE A 177 -10.42 7.47 -4.35
C PHE A 177 -11.01 8.89 -4.40
N ASN A 178 -11.50 9.37 -3.25
CA ASN A 178 -12.15 10.67 -3.07
C ASN A 178 -11.95 11.20 -1.64
N CYS A 179 -10.74 11.06 -1.10
CA CYS A 179 -10.30 11.76 0.10
C CYS A 179 -9.70 13.13 -0.28
N ASP A 180 -9.90 14.14 0.57
CA ASP A 180 -9.32 15.46 0.38
C ASP A 180 -7.81 15.44 0.66
N ILE A 181 -7.03 15.70 -0.38
CA ILE A 181 -5.57 15.76 -0.35
C ILE A 181 -5.04 17.13 -0.78
N SER A 182 -5.90 18.15 -0.76
CA SER A 182 -5.53 19.54 -1.11
C SER A 182 -4.39 20.08 -0.23
N GLY A 183 -4.26 19.57 1.00
CA GLY A 183 -3.22 19.94 1.96
C GLY A 183 -1.87 19.24 1.81
N TRP A 184 -1.70 18.32 0.85
CA TRP A 184 -0.43 17.63 0.62
C TRP A 184 0.67 18.57 0.11
N ASP A 185 1.88 18.47 0.69
CA ASP A 185 3.08 19.11 0.16
C ASP A 185 3.67 18.26 -0.98
N VAL A 186 3.35 18.63 -2.21
CA VAL A 186 3.82 17.96 -3.43
C VAL A 186 4.99 18.68 -4.11
N GLY A 187 5.65 19.63 -3.42
CA GLY A 187 6.63 20.55 -4.02
C GLY A 187 7.87 19.86 -4.65
N LYS A 188 8.15 18.60 -4.30
CA LYS A 188 9.24 17.79 -4.88
C LYS A 188 8.80 16.85 -6.01
N VAL A 189 7.50 16.73 -6.27
CA VAL A 189 6.96 15.79 -7.26
C VAL A 189 7.33 16.26 -8.67
N GLN A 190 7.86 15.35 -9.48
CA GLN A 190 8.31 15.59 -10.85
C GLN A 190 7.36 15.00 -11.89
N ASP A 191 6.68 13.89 -11.56
CA ASP A 191 5.74 13.19 -12.43
C ASP A 191 4.39 12.99 -11.73
N MET A 192 3.34 13.60 -12.29
CA MET A 192 1.93 13.42 -11.90
C MET A 192 1.09 12.86 -13.06
N GLY A 193 1.73 12.31 -14.09
CA GLY A 193 1.08 11.78 -15.27
C GLY A 193 0.04 10.73 -14.89
N SER A 194 -1.15 10.82 -15.47
CA SER A 194 -2.26 9.88 -15.21
C SER A 194 -2.66 9.69 -13.73
N ALA A 195 -2.22 10.53 -12.78
CA ALA A 195 -2.42 10.30 -11.34
C ALA A 195 -3.88 10.04 -10.96
N PHE A 196 -4.83 10.70 -11.64
CA PHE A 196 -6.28 10.53 -11.48
C PHE A 196 -6.97 10.07 -12.77
N MET A 197 -6.23 9.45 -13.71
CA MET A 197 -6.80 8.96 -14.97
C MET A 197 -8.00 8.06 -14.66
N GLN A 198 -9.17 8.38 -15.23
CA GLN A 198 -10.41 7.61 -15.04
C GLN A 198 -10.82 7.38 -13.59
N ASN A 199 -10.32 8.19 -12.65
CA ASN A 199 -10.93 8.27 -11.33
C ASN A 199 -12.21 9.09 -11.46
N ASN A 200 -13.35 8.41 -11.40
CA ASN A 200 -14.66 9.01 -11.61
C ASN A 200 -15.30 9.52 -10.30
N ALA A 201 -14.57 9.51 -9.18
CA ALA A 201 -15.06 9.97 -7.89
C ALA A 201 -14.41 11.29 -7.46
N PHE A 202 -13.10 11.43 -7.69
CA PHE A 202 -12.29 12.55 -7.22
C PHE A 202 -12.73 13.90 -7.79
N ASN A 203 -12.94 14.89 -6.92
CA ASN A 203 -13.28 16.26 -7.32
C ASN A 203 -12.88 17.36 -6.31
N TYR A 204 -11.74 17.24 -5.64
CA TYR A 204 -11.23 18.30 -4.75
C TYR A 204 -10.38 19.31 -5.52
N ASP A 205 -10.40 20.56 -5.04
CA ASP A 205 -9.55 21.63 -5.58
C ASP A 205 -8.09 21.40 -5.15
N LEU A 206 -7.22 21.28 -6.14
CA LEU A 206 -5.78 21.07 -5.95
C LEU A 206 -4.96 22.33 -6.22
N SER A 207 -5.62 23.49 -6.37
CA SER A 207 -4.95 24.78 -6.51
C SER A 207 -3.87 25.07 -5.46
N PRO A 208 -3.99 24.63 -4.19
CA PRO A 208 -2.93 24.82 -3.19
C PRO A 208 -1.61 24.09 -3.47
N TRP A 209 -1.59 23.09 -4.35
CA TRP A 209 -0.38 22.34 -4.66
C TRP A 209 0.67 23.20 -5.37
N ASP A 210 1.89 23.22 -4.83
CA ASP A 210 3.05 23.76 -5.54
C ASP A 210 3.53 22.76 -6.60
N ILE A 211 3.24 23.07 -7.86
CA ILE A 211 3.64 22.26 -9.01
C ILE A 211 4.96 22.71 -9.64
N SER A 212 5.75 23.58 -9.02
CA SER A 212 6.95 24.19 -9.61
C SER A 212 7.96 23.15 -10.13
N SER A 213 8.19 22.07 -9.37
CA SER A 213 9.08 20.95 -9.74
C SER A 213 8.51 19.97 -10.78
N VAL A 214 7.20 20.03 -11.05
CA VAL A 214 6.53 19.06 -11.94
C VAL A 214 7.00 19.26 -13.38
N THR A 215 7.38 18.18 -14.03
CA THR A 215 7.78 18.15 -15.44
C THR A 215 6.67 17.62 -16.35
N THR A 216 5.84 16.71 -15.84
CA THR A 216 4.75 16.10 -16.60
C THR A 216 3.49 15.86 -15.75
N MET A 217 2.35 16.21 -16.33
CA MET A 217 0.98 15.97 -15.86
C MET A 217 0.13 15.39 -17.00
N SER A 218 0.78 14.74 -17.96
CA SER A 218 0.14 14.17 -19.14
C SER A 218 -0.98 13.22 -18.73
N GLY A 219 -2.19 13.49 -19.21
CA GLY A 219 -3.38 12.70 -18.91
C GLY A 219 -3.77 12.64 -17.44
N MET A 220 -3.29 13.53 -16.57
CA MET A 220 -3.54 13.48 -15.12
C MET A 220 -5.02 13.25 -14.75
N PHE A 221 -5.95 13.89 -15.46
CA PHE A 221 -7.40 13.77 -15.29
C PHE A 221 -8.10 13.22 -16.53
N ILE A 222 -7.40 12.48 -17.40
CA ILE A 222 -8.03 11.92 -18.61
C ILE A 222 -9.22 11.04 -18.22
N ARG A 223 -10.40 11.39 -18.73
CA ARG A 223 -11.68 10.71 -18.46
C ARG A 223 -12.05 10.63 -16.97
N ALA A 224 -11.54 11.52 -16.12
CA ALA A 224 -12.01 11.68 -14.73
C ALA A 224 -13.35 12.42 -14.74
N SER A 225 -14.46 11.68 -14.88
CA SER A 225 -15.75 12.27 -15.29
C SER A 225 -16.38 13.25 -14.29
N ARG A 226 -16.03 13.15 -13.00
CA ARG A 226 -16.51 14.08 -11.96
C ARG A 226 -15.59 15.27 -11.73
N PHE A 227 -14.37 15.24 -12.26
CA PHE A 227 -13.40 16.29 -12.04
C PHE A 227 -13.77 17.53 -12.86
N ASN A 228 -14.24 18.59 -12.19
CA ASN A 228 -14.72 19.84 -12.79
C ASN A 228 -14.11 21.12 -12.19
N GLN A 229 -13.00 20.98 -11.45
CA GLN A 229 -12.30 22.09 -10.80
C GLN A 229 -11.59 23.02 -11.80
N SER A 230 -11.49 24.29 -11.42
CA SER A 230 -10.64 25.30 -12.07
C SER A 230 -9.37 25.43 -11.25
N LEU A 231 -8.25 24.91 -11.75
CA LEU A 231 -7.00 24.82 -10.99
C LEU A 231 -6.10 26.03 -11.22
N CYS A 232 -5.57 26.58 -10.13
CA CYS A 232 -4.73 27.77 -10.14
C CYS A 232 -3.23 27.43 -10.28
N TRP A 233 -2.82 26.96 -11.46
CA TRP A 233 -1.49 26.38 -11.68
C TRP A 233 -0.72 27.04 -12.83
N ASN A 234 0.57 27.32 -12.62
CA ASN A 234 1.48 27.70 -13.69
C ASN A 234 1.97 26.46 -14.45
N ILE A 235 1.33 26.17 -15.58
CA ILE A 235 1.64 25.00 -16.42
C ILE A 235 2.70 25.26 -17.50
N GLY A 236 3.30 26.45 -17.55
CA GLY A 236 4.29 26.82 -18.56
C GLY A 236 5.49 25.87 -18.56
N GLY A 237 5.86 25.34 -19.72
CA GLY A 237 7.02 24.43 -19.88
C GLY A 237 6.80 22.99 -19.40
N LYS A 238 5.62 22.64 -18.91
CA LYS A 238 5.28 21.29 -18.42
C LYS A 238 4.56 20.49 -19.51
N ASN A 239 4.74 19.17 -19.52
CA ASN A 239 3.96 18.30 -20.40
C ASN A 239 2.53 18.11 -19.86
N THR A 240 1.54 18.75 -20.49
CA THR A 240 0.11 18.65 -20.12
C THR A 240 -0.73 17.94 -21.18
N HIS A 241 -0.12 17.09 -22.01
CA HIS A 241 -0.82 16.43 -23.10
C HIS A 241 -2.05 15.65 -22.60
N PHE A 242 -3.23 15.93 -23.19
CA PHE A 242 -4.50 15.32 -22.81
C PHE A 242 -4.88 15.41 -21.31
N MET A 243 -4.29 16.34 -20.54
CA MET A 243 -4.48 16.44 -19.08
C MET A 243 -5.94 16.35 -18.64
N PHE A 244 -6.84 17.05 -19.34
CA PHE A 244 -8.29 17.07 -19.06
C PHE A 244 -9.15 16.37 -20.12
N LYS A 245 -8.58 15.51 -20.98
CA LYS A 245 -9.34 14.91 -22.09
C LYS A 245 -10.48 14.03 -21.54
N GLY A 246 -11.72 14.47 -21.69
CA GLY A 246 -12.89 13.76 -21.18
C GLY A 246 -13.21 14.01 -19.70
N SER A 247 -12.62 15.04 -19.09
CA SER A 247 -13.04 15.64 -17.81
C SER A 247 -13.46 17.10 -18.04
N GLU A 248 -14.22 17.69 -17.11
CA GLU A 248 -14.63 19.11 -17.18
C GLU A 248 -13.62 20.07 -16.52
N GLY A 249 -12.57 19.54 -15.90
CA GLY A 249 -11.50 20.31 -15.28
C GLY A 249 -10.74 21.22 -16.25
N ARG A 250 -10.17 22.30 -15.73
CA ARG A 250 -9.46 23.33 -16.50
C ARG A 250 -8.42 24.05 -15.65
N ILE A 251 -7.52 24.78 -16.32
CA ILE A 251 -6.61 25.74 -15.67
C ILE A 251 -7.27 27.11 -15.67
N GLU A 252 -7.28 27.78 -14.52
CA GLU A 252 -7.75 29.14 -14.37
C GLU A 252 -6.85 30.10 -15.16
N ARG A 253 -7.45 31.03 -15.93
CA ARG A 253 -6.70 31.89 -16.87
C ARG A 253 -6.40 33.27 -16.32
N LEU A 254 -6.92 33.60 -15.14
CA LEU A 254 -6.79 34.90 -14.49
C LEU A 254 -5.96 34.72 -13.21
N LEU A 255 -4.89 35.52 -13.09
CA LEU A 255 -3.90 35.62 -12.01
C LEU A 255 -4.08 34.66 -10.82
N CYS A 256 -3.47 33.49 -11.02
CA CYS A 256 -2.69 32.79 -10.01
C CYS A 256 -1.28 33.43 -9.99
#